data_AF-A0A7L4I5Q1-F1
#
_entry.id   AF-A0A7L4I5Q1-F1
#
_cell.length_a   1.000
_cell.length_b   1.000
_cell.length_c   1.000
_cell.angle_alpha   90.00
_cell.angle_beta   90.00
_cell.angle_gamma   90.00
#
_symmetry.space_group_name_H-M   'P 1'
#
loop_
_entity.id
_entity.type
_entity.pdbx_description
1 polymer ?
#
loop_
_entity_poly.entity_id
_entity_poly.type
_entity_poly.pdbx_seq_one_letter_code
_entity_poly.pdbx_strand_id
1 'polypeptide(L)'
;PRLGLLQGVVAEPLFVNVCSWKRVPAPQGPSDPTPVSAGPLEAASGGGDRYSIIDIAYNPDVLQRGEENPEKMQHLIHLTLKFVEERCNLILSDVYTIESFKLKGSLETMQQRLKGRQMPTPHLSQNTKKELTLDELLHAMEAEDCSNAPVLLKEESATQSEVPLIEEITSTEMPEKLSTPVYEIITVKDANKNPLKIELRIELPKVSSVSECDLSISKDDIIIEVPEKYKLQLELPELVDEETTTAVFHKGKRVLFISASCQARSL
;
A
#
# COMPACT_ATOMS: atom_id res chain seq x y z
N PRO A 1 -33.38 3.56 -18.49
CA PRO A 1 -32.72 3.15 -17.21
C PRO A 1 -31.19 3.28 -17.35
N ARG A 2 -30.62 4.30 -16.71
CA ARG A 2 -29.17 4.55 -16.71
C ARG A 2 -28.52 3.60 -15.70
N LEU A 3 -27.73 2.66 -16.17
CA LEU A 3 -26.78 1.92 -15.34
C LEU A 3 -25.68 2.90 -14.92
N GLY A 4 -25.61 3.17 -13.61
CA GLY A 4 -24.58 4.02 -13.02
C GLY A 4 -23.21 3.37 -13.19
N LEU A 5 -22.22 4.17 -13.62
CA LEU A 5 -20.81 3.81 -13.50
C LEU A 5 -20.52 3.56 -12.02
N LEU A 6 -20.09 2.35 -11.69
CA LEU A 6 -19.18 2.17 -10.56
C LEU A 6 -17.86 2.80 -11.00
N GLN A 7 -17.67 4.08 -10.65
CA GLN A 7 -16.36 4.72 -10.73
C GLN A 7 -15.38 3.83 -9.95
N GLY A 8 -14.35 3.35 -10.65
CA GLY A 8 -13.29 2.56 -10.06
C GLY A 8 -12.76 3.28 -8.83
N VAL A 9 -12.73 2.60 -7.70
CA VAL A 9 -12.05 3.08 -6.51
C VAL A 9 -10.57 3.15 -6.89
N VAL A 10 -10.08 4.36 -7.19
CA VAL A 10 -8.66 4.59 -7.43
C VAL A 10 -7.97 4.32 -6.09
N ALA A 11 -7.31 3.17 -5.99
CA ALA A 11 -6.49 2.84 -4.84
C ALA A 11 -5.32 3.83 -4.80
N GLU A 12 -5.33 4.73 -3.81
CA GLU A 12 -4.26 5.70 -3.64
C GLU A 12 -3.00 5.00 -3.10
N PRO A 13 -1.82 5.17 -3.72
CA PRO A 13 -0.60 4.53 -3.24
C PRO A 13 -0.27 4.93 -1.80
N LEU A 14 0.09 3.95 -0.97
CA LEU A 14 0.60 4.17 0.39
C LEU A 14 2.10 3.85 0.43
N PHE A 15 2.91 4.83 0.81
CA PHE A 15 4.32 4.65 1.10
C PHE A 15 4.53 4.49 2.61
N VAL A 16 5.14 3.38 3.00
CA VAL A 16 5.50 3.10 4.39
C VAL A 16 7.01 3.25 4.51
N ASN A 17 7.48 4.32 5.16
CA ASN A 17 8.89 4.45 5.46
C ASN A 17 9.22 3.69 6.74
N VAL A 18 10.10 2.69 6.66
CA VAL A 18 10.58 1.94 7.84
C VAL A 18 11.99 2.41 8.20
N CYS A 19 12.21 2.83 9.44
CA CYS A 19 13.50 3.37 9.87
C CYS A 19 13.94 2.89 11.25
N SER A 20 15.24 3.05 11.54
CA SER A 20 15.84 2.73 12.83
C SER A 20 15.83 3.94 13.76
N TRP A 21 15.39 3.75 15.01
CA TRP A 21 15.37 4.84 15.99
C TRP A 21 15.63 4.34 17.42
N LYS A 22 16.75 4.76 18.00
CA LYS A 22 17.18 4.38 19.36
C LYS A 22 16.22 4.80 20.48
N ARG A 23 15.28 5.71 20.21
CA ARG A 23 14.23 6.09 21.18
C ARG A 23 13.12 5.04 21.29
N VAL A 24 12.99 4.17 20.31
CA VAL A 24 12.08 3.02 20.38
C VAL A 24 12.77 1.95 21.25
N PRO A 25 12.12 1.45 22.31
CA PRO A 25 12.72 0.45 23.17
C PRO A 25 12.97 -0.85 22.40
N ALA A 26 14.03 -1.56 22.73
CA ALA A 26 14.27 -2.89 22.20
C ALA A 26 13.24 -3.89 22.79
N PRO A 27 12.86 -4.93 22.05
CA PRO A 27 12.14 -6.05 22.62
C PRO A 27 12.93 -6.64 23.79
N GLN A 28 12.26 -6.99 24.88
CA GLN A 28 12.92 -7.50 26.09
C GLN A 28 13.40 -8.96 25.92
N GLY A 29 12.92 -9.63 24.88
CA GLY A 29 13.21 -11.03 24.57
C GLY A 29 12.71 -11.43 23.18
N PRO A 30 13.04 -12.64 22.70
CA PRO A 30 12.71 -13.11 21.35
C PRO A 30 11.21 -13.39 21.13
N SER A 31 10.46 -13.58 22.19
CA SER A 31 9.00 -13.84 22.15
C SER A 31 8.17 -12.64 22.61
N ASP A 32 8.82 -11.56 23.04
CA ASP A 32 8.12 -10.36 23.49
C ASP A 32 7.62 -9.54 22.29
N PRO A 33 6.51 -8.79 22.44
CA PRO A 33 6.01 -7.90 21.40
C PRO A 33 7.10 -6.94 20.92
N THR A 34 7.17 -6.72 19.61
CA THR A 34 8.13 -5.79 19.02
C THR A 34 7.62 -4.35 19.17
N PRO A 35 8.28 -3.48 19.94
CA PRO A 35 7.84 -2.09 20.08
C PRO A 35 8.00 -1.34 18.77
N VAL A 36 7.00 -0.51 18.46
CA VAL A 36 6.94 0.28 17.23
C VAL A 36 6.50 1.71 17.57
N SER A 37 7.16 2.69 16.98
CA SER A 37 6.70 4.08 16.98
C SER A 37 6.30 4.44 15.56
N ALA A 38 5.20 5.16 15.37
CA ALA A 38 4.85 5.59 14.03
C ALA A 38 4.21 6.98 14.02
N GLY A 39 4.50 7.73 12.95
CA GLY A 39 3.97 9.06 12.71
C GLY A 39 2.49 9.05 12.30
N PRO A 40 1.89 10.22 12.11
CA PRO A 40 0.58 10.32 11.48
C PRO A 40 0.63 9.84 10.02
N LEU A 41 -0.49 9.32 9.54
CA LEU A 41 -0.72 9.11 8.12
C LEU A 41 -0.97 10.47 7.47
N GLU A 42 -0.20 10.81 6.44
CA GLU A 42 -0.32 12.09 5.74
C GLU A 42 -0.55 11.89 4.24
N ALA A 43 -1.46 12.67 3.68
CA ALA A 43 -1.62 12.79 2.23
C ALA A 43 -0.54 13.73 1.69
N ALA A 44 0.10 13.33 0.59
CA ALA A 44 1.16 14.06 -0.06
C ALA A 44 0.97 14.02 -1.59
N SER A 45 1.70 14.90 -2.28
CA SER A 45 1.75 14.90 -3.74
C SER A 45 3.21 14.97 -4.20
N GLY A 46 3.49 14.35 -5.34
CA GLY A 46 4.85 14.30 -5.86
C GLY A 46 4.88 13.63 -7.22
N GLY A 47 5.61 14.20 -8.17
CA GLY A 47 5.67 13.68 -9.55
C GLY A 47 4.37 13.83 -10.34
N GLY A 48 3.36 14.55 -9.83
CA GLY A 48 2.05 14.72 -10.46
C GLY A 48 0.93 13.92 -9.81
N ASP A 49 1.26 12.92 -8.98
CA ASP A 49 0.29 12.01 -8.37
C ASP A 49 0.12 12.27 -6.87
N ARG A 50 -1.05 11.87 -6.36
CA ARG A 50 -1.38 11.87 -4.93
C ARG A 50 -1.00 10.52 -4.31
N TYR A 51 -0.47 10.56 -3.11
CA TYR A 51 -0.14 9.36 -2.35
C TYR A 51 -0.24 9.64 -0.85
N SER A 52 -0.44 8.59 -0.07
CA SER A 52 -0.33 8.66 1.38
C SER A 52 1.05 8.19 1.85
N ILE A 53 1.51 8.73 2.98
CA ILE A 53 2.78 8.36 3.58
C ILE A 53 2.64 8.18 5.09
N ILE A 54 3.30 7.16 5.63
CA ILE A 54 3.44 6.94 7.07
C ILE A 54 4.88 6.54 7.39
N ASP A 55 5.43 7.09 8.47
CA ASP A 55 6.74 6.67 8.96
C ASP A 55 6.60 5.74 10.17
N ILE A 56 7.38 4.67 10.16
CA ILE A 56 7.42 3.64 11.17
C ILE A 56 8.86 3.45 11.61
N ALA A 57 9.07 3.54 12.91
CA ALA A 57 10.35 3.43 13.54
C ALA A 57 10.39 2.21 14.44
N TYR A 58 11.44 1.41 14.26
CA TYR A 58 11.80 0.29 15.12
C TYR A 58 13.11 0.57 15.83
N ASN A 59 13.34 -0.16 16.93
CA ASN A 59 14.67 -0.20 17.52
C ASN A 59 15.69 -0.78 16.50
N PRO A 60 16.92 -0.25 16.41
CA PRO A 60 17.93 -0.75 15.47
C PRO A 60 18.16 -2.27 15.55
N ASP A 61 18.08 -2.86 16.74
CA ASP A 61 18.30 -4.29 16.95
C ASP A 61 17.24 -5.15 16.25
N VAL A 62 16.03 -4.61 16.05
CA VAL A 62 14.94 -5.29 15.33
C VAL A 62 15.26 -5.36 13.85
N LEU A 63 15.69 -4.25 13.26
CA LEU A 63 16.01 -4.16 11.84
C LEU A 63 17.26 -4.97 11.49
N GLN A 64 18.28 -4.94 12.35
CA GLN A 64 19.48 -5.75 12.18
C GLN A 64 19.16 -7.24 12.10
N ARG A 65 18.27 -7.75 12.98
CA ARG A 65 17.83 -9.16 12.93
C ARG A 65 17.07 -9.51 11.64
N GLY A 66 16.39 -8.54 11.05
CA GLY A 66 15.74 -8.69 9.74
C GLY A 66 16.77 -8.77 8.62
N GLU A 67 17.79 -7.92 8.64
CA GLU A 67 18.85 -7.91 7.62
C GLU A 67 19.65 -9.22 7.59
N GLU A 68 19.83 -9.86 8.75
CA GLU A 68 20.53 -11.14 8.87
C GLU A 68 19.74 -12.36 8.35
N ASN A 69 18.40 -12.26 8.27
CA ASN A 69 17.55 -13.37 7.85
C ASN A 69 16.35 -12.87 7.02
N PRO A 70 16.28 -13.22 5.71
CA PRO A 70 15.18 -12.84 4.83
C PRO A 70 13.78 -13.19 5.36
N GLU A 71 13.61 -14.33 6.03
CA GLU A 71 12.33 -14.74 6.62
C GLU A 71 11.91 -13.82 7.77
N LYS A 72 12.88 -13.38 8.59
CA LYS A 72 12.63 -12.41 9.66
C LYS A 72 12.29 -11.03 9.10
N MET A 73 12.94 -10.61 8.01
CA MET A 73 12.59 -9.37 7.32
C MET A 73 11.17 -9.42 6.76
N GLN A 74 10.82 -10.52 6.08
CA GLN A 74 9.46 -10.72 5.54
C GLN A 74 8.40 -10.70 6.65
N HIS A 75 8.69 -11.38 7.77
CA HIS A 75 7.81 -11.35 8.93
C HIS A 75 7.66 -9.94 9.52
N LEU A 76 8.76 -9.18 9.62
CA LEU A 76 8.73 -7.79 10.10
C LEU A 76 7.90 -6.90 9.18
N ILE A 77 8.04 -7.02 7.85
CA ILE A 77 7.25 -6.27 6.88
C ILE A 77 5.76 -6.61 7.05
N HIS A 78 5.41 -7.90 7.16
CA HIS A 78 4.03 -8.32 7.36
C HIS A 78 3.44 -7.73 8.66
N LEU A 79 4.19 -7.80 9.76
CA LEU A 79 3.79 -7.20 11.04
C LEU A 79 3.61 -5.68 10.92
N THR A 80 4.49 -5.01 10.17
CA THR A 80 4.42 -3.58 9.90
C THR A 80 3.14 -3.22 9.16
N LEU A 81 2.81 -3.95 8.09
CA LEU A 81 1.60 -3.69 7.30
C LEU A 81 0.33 -3.95 8.11
N LYS A 82 0.28 -5.05 8.88
CA LYS A 82 -0.84 -5.35 9.80
C LYS A 82 -1.05 -4.23 10.83
N PHE A 83 0.04 -3.76 11.43
CA PHE A 83 -0.01 -2.63 12.36
C PHE A 83 -0.57 -1.37 11.71
N VAL A 84 -0.24 -1.09 10.44
CA VAL A 84 -0.77 0.07 9.70
C VAL A 84 -2.26 -0.09 9.39
N GLU A 85 -2.69 -1.27 8.95
CA GLU A 85 -4.12 -1.57 8.73
C GLU A 85 -4.94 -1.26 9.98
N GLU A 86 -4.53 -1.81 11.12
CA GLU A 86 -5.21 -1.65 12.40
C GLU A 86 -5.17 -0.20 12.91
N ARG A 87 -3.99 0.44 12.85
CA ARG A 87 -3.82 1.80 13.39
C ARG A 87 -4.53 2.86 12.57
N CYS A 88 -4.49 2.74 11.24
CA CYS A 88 -5.04 3.73 10.33
C CYS A 88 -6.46 3.37 9.88
N ASN A 89 -7.00 2.23 10.30
CA ASN A 89 -8.28 1.68 9.85
C ASN A 89 -8.36 1.60 8.32
N LEU A 90 -7.28 1.07 7.72
CA LEU A 90 -7.13 0.89 6.28
C LEU A 90 -7.21 -0.60 5.93
N ILE A 91 -7.67 -0.88 4.71
CA ILE A 91 -7.51 -2.18 4.08
C ILE A 91 -6.34 -2.04 3.10
N LEU A 92 -5.22 -2.72 3.39
CA LEU A 92 -4.08 -2.70 2.49
C LEU A 92 -4.20 -3.82 1.47
N SER A 93 -3.54 -3.64 0.32
CA SER A 93 -3.33 -4.73 -0.62
C SER A 93 -2.44 -5.78 0.02
N ASP A 94 -2.71 -7.06 -0.26
CA ASP A 94 -1.81 -8.17 0.11
C ASP A 94 -0.45 -8.08 -0.62
N VAL A 95 -0.37 -7.24 -1.66
CA VAL A 95 0.82 -7.02 -2.48
C VAL A 95 1.49 -5.70 -2.10
N TYR A 96 2.81 -5.75 -1.90
CA TYR A 96 3.65 -4.58 -1.67
C TYR A 96 4.93 -4.67 -2.51
N THR A 97 5.52 -3.51 -2.81
CA THR A 97 6.82 -3.39 -3.47
C THR A 97 7.81 -2.71 -2.53
N ILE A 98 9.06 -3.16 -2.56
CA ILE A 98 10.16 -2.44 -1.91
C ILE A 98 10.75 -1.51 -2.96
N GLU A 99 10.61 -0.22 -2.71
CA GLU A 99 11.11 0.83 -3.58
C GLU A 99 12.64 0.87 -3.63
N SER A 100 13.18 1.30 -4.77
CA SER A 100 14.64 1.42 -4.96
C SER A 100 15.26 2.58 -4.17
N PHE A 101 14.44 3.58 -3.82
CA PHE A 101 14.84 4.71 -2.98
C PHE A 101 14.70 4.36 -1.49
N LYS A 102 15.58 4.94 -0.65
CA LYS A 102 15.62 4.65 0.80
C LYS A 102 14.54 5.35 1.62
N LEU A 103 13.99 6.45 1.10
CA LEU A 103 13.08 7.32 1.83
C LEU A 103 12.12 8.01 0.87
N LYS A 104 10.82 7.87 1.12
CA LYS A 104 9.80 8.72 0.49
C LYS A 104 9.72 10.05 1.26
N GLY A 105 9.81 11.17 0.56
CA GLY A 105 9.83 12.50 1.18
C GLY A 105 11.21 12.90 1.70
N SER A 106 11.27 13.82 2.67
CA SER A 106 12.53 14.31 3.24
C SER A 106 12.80 13.75 4.63
N LEU A 107 14.08 13.65 5.00
CA LEU A 107 14.48 13.18 6.33
C LEU A 107 13.95 14.09 7.44
N GLU A 108 13.91 15.40 7.20
CA GLU A 108 13.40 16.39 8.15
C GLU A 108 11.91 16.18 8.44
N THR A 109 11.10 16.03 7.39
CA THR A 109 9.64 15.79 7.54
C THR A 109 9.36 14.47 8.24
N MET A 110 10.10 13.41 7.90
CA MET A 110 10.04 12.12 8.62
C MET A 110 10.32 12.29 10.12
N GLN A 111 11.41 12.99 10.47
CA GLN A 111 11.78 13.18 11.87
C GLN A 111 10.73 13.98 12.63
N GLN A 112 10.12 14.99 12.01
CA GLN A 112 9.03 15.76 12.61
C GLN A 112 7.81 14.88 12.87
N ARG A 113 7.41 14.05 11.90
CA ARG A 113 6.28 13.11 12.05
C ARG A 113 6.51 12.10 13.17
N LEU A 114 7.71 11.54 13.29
CA LEU A 114 8.06 10.56 14.32
C LEU A 114 8.22 11.17 15.72
N LYS A 115 8.69 12.42 15.82
CA LYS A 115 8.79 13.14 17.11
C LYS A 115 7.42 13.60 17.61
N GLY A 116 6.36 13.46 16.82
CA GLY A 116 5.06 14.10 17.03
C GLY A 116 5.13 15.59 16.68
N ARG A 117 3.98 16.23 16.45
CA ARG A 117 3.94 17.69 16.30
C ARG A 117 4.59 18.34 17.52
N GLN A 118 5.82 18.85 17.37
CA GLN A 118 6.09 20.11 18.02
C GLN A 118 5.14 21.09 17.35
N MET A 119 4.19 21.63 18.13
CA MET A 119 3.59 22.90 17.77
C MET A 119 4.73 23.82 17.32
N PRO A 120 4.57 24.61 16.25
CA PRO A 120 5.49 25.71 16.05
C PRO A 120 5.55 26.43 17.39
N THR A 121 6.72 26.49 18.01
CA THR A 121 6.94 27.39 19.14
C THR A 121 6.34 28.71 18.69
N PRO A 122 5.30 29.22 19.37
CA PRO A 122 4.81 30.54 19.07
C PRO A 122 6.05 31.42 19.11
N HIS A 123 6.29 32.17 18.04
CA HIS A 123 7.28 33.22 18.06
C HIS A 123 7.14 33.92 19.42
N LEU A 124 8.22 33.91 20.20
CA LEU A 124 8.35 34.67 21.44
C LEU A 124 8.19 36.15 21.08
N SER A 125 6.95 36.58 20.87
CA SER A 125 6.54 37.92 21.11
C SER A 125 6.43 38.03 22.63
N GLN A 126 7.34 38.82 23.18
CA GLN A 126 7.30 39.24 24.56
C GLN A 126 5.90 39.79 24.87
N ASN A 127 5.08 39.08 25.63
CA ASN A 127 4.39 39.70 26.77
C ASN A 127 3.68 38.70 27.68
N THR A 128 3.99 38.83 28.97
CA THR A 128 3.21 38.50 30.17
C THR A 128 2.59 37.10 30.31
N LYS A 129 3.31 36.29 31.11
CA LYS A 129 2.83 35.25 32.04
C LYS A 129 1.35 35.35 32.42
N LYS A 130 0.63 34.25 32.21
CA LYS A 130 -0.37 33.68 33.12
C LYS A 130 -0.48 32.18 32.83
N GLU A 131 0.23 31.37 33.60
CA GLU A 131 -0.10 29.95 33.77
C GLU A 131 -1.40 29.88 34.56
N LEU A 132 -2.41 29.17 34.04
CA LEU A 132 -3.60 28.81 34.81
C LEU A 132 -3.30 27.48 35.50
N THR A 133 -3.45 27.44 36.82
CA THR A 133 -3.14 26.29 37.66
C THR A 133 -4.28 25.28 37.66
N LEU A 134 -3.96 23.99 37.84
CA LEU A 134 -4.89 22.85 37.86
C LEU A 134 -6.14 23.05 38.74
N ASP A 135 -6.01 23.85 39.80
CA ASP A 135 -7.10 24.19 40.71
C ASP A 135 -8.22 25.05 40.07
N GLU A 136 -7.91 25.83 39.02
CA GLU A 136 -8.92 26.63 38.29
C GLU A 136 -9.78 25.80 37.34
N LEU A 137 -9.27 24.65 36.86
CA LEU A 137 -10.04 23.69 36.04
C LEU A 137 -10.98 22.83 36.89
N LEU A 138 -10.58 22.53 38.14
CA LEU A 138 -11.39 21.73 39.06
C LEU A 138 -12.66 22.47 39.50
N HIS A 139 -12.60 23.80 39.69
CA HIS A 139 -13.77 24.59 40.05
C HIS A 139 -14.80 24.79 38.90
N ALA A 140 -14.44 24.51 37.64
CA ALA A 140 -15.35 24.64 36.51
C ALA A 140 -16.33 23.45 36.34
N MET A 141 -16.15 22.37 37.12
CA MET A 141 -17.01 21.18 37.07
C MET A 141 -17.99 21.06 38.25
N GLU A 142 -17.98 21.98 39.22
CA GLU A 142 -18.81 21.92 40.44
C GLU A 142 -20.10 22.76 40.35
N ALA A 143 -20.61 23.01 39.15
CA ALA A 143 -21.92 23.64 38.99
C ALA A 143 -22.69 22.95 37.86
N GLU A 144 -23.20 21.74 38.12
CA GLU A 144 -24.55 21.29 37.72
C GLU A 144 -24.91 20.06 38.58
N ASP A 145 -25.68 20.30 39.65
CA ASP A 145 -26.19 19.28 40.56
C ASP A 145 -27.55 18.73 40.06
N CYS A 146 -27.56 17.42 39.88
CA CYS A 146 -28.61 16.42 40.13
C CYS A 146 -30.09 16.63 39.74
N SER A 147 -30.60 15.66 38.95
CA SER A 147 -31.89 15.00 39.26
C SER A 147 -31.97 13.54 38.76
N ASN A 148 -31.91 12.62 39.74
CA ASN A 148 -32.67 11.36 39.91
C ASN A 148 -32.75 10.28 38.78
N ALA A 149 -31.87 9.27 38.89
CA ALA A 149 -32.09 7.81 39.09
C ALA A 149 -33.22 7.01 38.36
N PRO A 150 -33.22 5.65 38.43
CA PRO A 150 -32.51 4.67 37.58
C PRO A 150 -33.51 3.68 36.91
N VAL A 151 -33.05 2.63 36.19
CA VAL A 151 -33.75 1.37 35.76
C VAL A 151 -33.07 0.86 34.47
N LEU A 152 -32.90 -0.41 34.10
CA LEU A 152 -32.97 -1.76 34.68
C LEU A 152 -32.60 -2.70 33.49
N LEU A 153 -31.97 -3.82 33.79
CA LEU A 153 -31.62 -4.94 32.91
C LEU A 153 -32.82 -5.50 32.08
N LYS A 154 -32.61 -5.95 30.83
CA LYS A 154 -32.82 -7.36 30.39
C LYS A 154 -32.56 -7.68 28.89
N GLU A 155 -31.70 -8.68 28.70
CA GLU A 155 -31.75 -9.93 27.87
C GLU A 155 -32.50 -10.04 26.52
N GLU A 156 -31.75 -10.58 25.55
CA GLU A 156 -32.00 -11.73 24.64
C GLU A 156 -33.36 -11.97 23.96
N SER A 157 -33.32 -12.13 22.63
CA SER A 157 -34.03 -13.23 21.93
C SER A 157 -33.56 -13.42 20.48
N ALA A 158 -33.20 -14.66 20.15
CA ALA A 158 -33.03 -15.20 18.80
C ALA A 158 -34.37 -15.66 18.19
N THR A 159 -34.49 -15.67 16.85
CA THR A 159 -35.22 -16.62 15.96
C THR A 159 -35.12 -16.11 14.51
N GLN A 160 -34.43 -16.79 13.57
CA GLN A 160 -34.84 -17.92 12.71
C GLN A 160 -35.56 -17.56 11.39
N SER A 161 -34.93 -17.99 10.29
CA SER A 161 -35.47 -18.58 9.04
C SER A 161 -36.36 -17.77 8.10
N GLU A 162 -35.95 -17.65 6.82
CA GLU A 162 -36.60 -18.38 5.71
C GLU A 162 -35.78 -18.32 4.40
N VAL A 163 -35.69 -19.48 3.74
CA VAL A 163 -35.17 -19.72 2.39
C VAL A 163 -36.38 -19.93 1.47
N PRO A 164 -36.28 -19.61 0.17
CA PRO A 164 -36.79 -20.53 -0.83
C PRO A 164 -35.71 -20.92 -1.85
N LEU A 165 -35.76 -22.19 -2.23
CA LEU A 165 -34.84 -22.96 -3.05
C LEU A 165 -35.35 -23.09 -4.50
N ILE A 166 -34.38 -23.20 -5.43
CA ILE A 166 -34.40 -23.76 -6.81
C ILE A 166 -34.59 -22.77 -7.99
N GLU A 167 -33.49 -22.57 -8.75
CA GLU A 167 -33.42 -22.41 -10.22
C GLU A 167 -32.20 -23.25 -10.68
N GLU A 168 -32.43 -24.40 -11.30
CA GLU A 168 -32.29 -24.70 -12.74
C GLU A 168 -30.87 -25.14 -13.16
N ILE A 169 -30.79 -26.40 -13.62
CA ILE A 169 -29.59 -27.08 -14.11
C ILE A 169 -29.43 -26.84 -15.62
N THR A 170 -28.58 -25.90 -16.02
CA THR A 170 -28.11 -25.78 -17.41
C THR A 170 -26.61 -26.03 -17.49
N SER A 171 -26.27 -27.17 -18.09
CA SER A 171 -24.91 -27.54 -18.49
C SER A 171 -24.28 -26.41 -19.29
N THR A 172 -23.33 -25.71 -18.67
CA THR A 172 -22.51 -24.69 -19.33
C THR A 172 -21.08 -25.14 -19.17
N GLU A 173 -20.48 -25.54 -20.29
CA GLU A 173 -19.03 -25.67 -20.45
C GLU A 173 -18.38 -24.47 -19.78
N MET A 174 -17.64 -24.71 -18.70
CA MET A 174 -17.10 -23.65 -17.87
C MET A 174 -16.19 -22.80 -18.75
N PRO A 175 -16.42 -21.49 -18.94
CA PRO A 175 -15.37 -20.64 -19.44
C PRO A 175 -14.27 -20.71 -18.38
N GLU A 176 -13.18 -21.42 -18.69
CA GLU A 176 -11.98 -21.43 -17.88
C GLU A 176 -11.67 -19.97 -17.56
N LYS A 177 -11.82 -19.60 -16.29
CA LYS A 177 -11.70 -18.21 -15.85
C LYS A 177 -10.23 -17.84 -15.87
N LEU A 178 -9.70 -17.59 -17.07
CA LEU A 178 -8.36 -17.06 -17.27
C LEU A 178 -8.29 -15.77 -16.49
N SER A 179 -7.41 -15.76 -15.49
CA SER A 179 -7.26 -14.60 -14.62
C SER A 179 -6.48 -13.54 -15.40
N THR A 180 -6.82 -12.26 -15.23
CA THR A 180 -5.92 -11.20 -15.70
C THR A 180 -4.81 -11.07 -14.66
N PRO A 181 -3.53 -11.26 -15.04
CA PRO A 181 -2.42 -11.10 -14.10
C PRO A 181 -2.27 -9.64 -13.70
N VAL A 182 -1.73 -9.40 -12.51
CA VAL A 182 -1.41 -8.04 -12.06
C VAL A 182 -0.21 -7.55 -12.87
N TYR A 183 -0.31 -6.33 -13.39
CA TYR A 183 0.75 -5.73 -14.19
C TYR A 183 0.93 -4.25 -13.87
N GLU A 184 2.13 -3.76 -14.16
CA GLU A 184 2.51 -2.36 -14.04
C GLU A 184 3.28 -1.97 -15.30
N ILE A 185 2.89 -0.87 -15.94
CA ILE A 185 3.53 -0.33 -17.14
C ILE A 185 4.06 1.08 -16.86
N ILE A 186 5.33 1.30 -17.17
CA ILE A 186 6.02 2.57 -16.92
C ILE A 186 6.67 3.03 -18.23
N THR A 187 6.40 4.27 -18.62
CA THR A 187 7.11 4.93 -19.71
C THR A 187 8.24 5.78 -19.13
N VAL A 188 9.47 5.34 -19.32
CA VAL A 188 10.69 6.08 -18.97
C VAL A 188 10.91 7.17 -20.01
N LYS A 189 11.05 8.42 -19.55
CA LYS A 189 11.28 9.59 -20.41
C LYS A 189 12.71 10.10 -20.28
N ASP A 190 13.24 10.67 -21.35
CA ASP A 190 14.53 11.35 -21.36
C ASP A 190 14.46 12.74 -20.70
N ALA A 191 15.60 13.44 -20.64
CA ALA A 191 15.70 14.80 -20.11
C ALA A 191 14.82 15.82 -20.86
N ASN A 192 14.45 15.51 -22.11
CA ASN A 192 13.60 16.33 -22.97
C ASN A 192 12.12 15.94 -22.87
N LYS A 193 11.76 15.05 -21.92
CA LYS A 193 10.42 14.48 -21.72
C LYS A 193 9.92 13.61 -22.88
N ASN A 194 10.81 13.19 -23.79
CA ASN A 194 10.47 12.25 -24.85
C ASN A 194 10.45 10.83 -24.27
N PRO A 195 9.50 9.98 -24.68
CA PRO A 195 9.46 8.59 -24.27
C PRO A 195 10.69 7.86 -24.83
N LEU A 196 11.51 7.33 -23.93
CA LEU A 196 12.76 6.63 -24.28
C LEU A 196 12.53 5.11 -24.31
N LYS A 197 11.80 4.60 -23.31
CA LYS A 197 11.64 3.17 -23.08
C LYS A 197 10.36 2.87 -22.32
N ILE A 198 9.75 1.72 -22.60
CA ILE A 198 8.66 1.14 -21.82
C ILE A 198 9.20 -0.03 -21.00
N GLU A 199 8.85 -0.04 -19.71
CA GLU A 199 9.10 -1.15 -18.80
C GLU A 199 7.76 -1.68 -18.31
N LEU A 200 7.53 -2.99 -18.51
CA LEU A 200 6.30 -3.67 -18.17
C LEU A 200 6.64 -4.83 -17.23
N ARG A 201 6.06 -4.80 -16.04
CA ARG A 201 6.24 -5.82 -15.00
C ARG A 201 4.93 -6.56 -14.82
N ILE A 202 4.96 -7.88 -14.89
CA ILE A 202 3.77 -8.73 -14.85
C ILE A 202 3.98 -9.85 -13.84
N GLU A 203 3.07 -9.97 -12.89
CA GLU A 203 3.13 -10.96 -11.84
C GLU A 203 2.37 -12.22 -12.24
N LEU A 204 3.08 -13.35 -12.29
CA LEU A 204 2.59 -14.64 -12.74
C LEU A 204 2.81 -15.70 -11.65
N PRO A 205 2.17 -15.58 -10.47
CA PRO A 205 2.44 -16.46 -9.32
C PRO A 205 2.12 -17.94 -9.58
N LYS A 206 1.22 -18.23 -10.53
CA LYS A 206 0.83 -19.60 -10.93
C LYS A 206 1.75 -20.18 -12.03
N VAL A 207 2.74 -19.45 -12.51
CA VAL A 207 3.64 -19.88 -13.61
C VAL A 207 4.95 -20.41 -13.04
N SER A 208 5.21 -21.69 -13.26
CA SER A 208 6.44 -22.35 -12.79
C SER A 208 7.63 -22.11 -13.71
N SER A 209 7.39 -22.05 -15.01
CA SER A 209 8.39 -21.93 -16.08
C SER A 209 7.95 -20.95 -17.17
N VAL A 210 8.93 -20.31 -17.83
CA VAL A 210 8.67 -19.45 -19.00
C VAL A 210 8.12 -20.25 -20.19
N SER A 211 8.36 -21.56 -20.24
CA SER A 211 7.83 -22.46 -21.28
C SER A 211 6.30 -22.59 -21.26
N GLU A 212 5.67 -22.20 -20.16
CA GLU A 212 4.21 -22.20 -20.00
C GLU A 212 3.59 -20.86 -20.44
N CYS A 213 4.42 -19.87 -20.81
CA CYS A 213 4.01 -18.53 -21.15
C CYS A 213 4.27 -18.29 -22.64
N ASP A 214 3.21 -17.97 -23.38
CA ASP A 214 3.32 -17.42 -24.72
C ASP A 214 3.31 -15.89 -24.62
N LEU A 215 4.28 -15.25 -25.26
CA LEU A 215 4.47 -13.80 -25.22
C LEU A 215 4.58 -13.31 -26.66
N SER A 216 3.59 -12.52 -27.08
CA SER A 216 3.58 -11.81 -28.35
C SER A 216 3.71 -10.31 -28.09
N ILE A 217 4.64 -9.67 -28.80
CA ILE A 217 4.91 -8.24 -28.69
C ILE A 217 4.84 -7.66 -30.09
N SER A 218 3.93 -6.71 -30.29
CA SER A 218 3.83 -5.89 -31.49
C SER A 218 4.30 -4.45 -31.19
N LYS A 219 4.20 -3.57 -32.19
CA LYS A 219 4.55 -2.14 -32.03
C LYS A 219 3.70 -1.42 -31.00
N ASP A 220 2.42 -1.73 -30.96
CA ASP A 220 1.42 -1.01 -30.17
C ASP A 220 0.71 -1.88 -29.14
N ASP A 221 0.93 -3.19 -29.12
CA ASP A 221 0.31 -4.09 -28.14
C ASP A 221 1.22 -5.22 -27.67
N ILE A 222 0.92 -5.73 -26.47
CA ILE A 222 1.54 -6.91 -25.88
C ILE A 222 0.45 -7.87 -25.45
N ILE A 223 0.60 -9.13 -25.85
CA ILE A 223 -0.31 -10.22 -25.51
C ILE A 223 0.48 -11.29 -24.77
N ILE A 224 -0.05 -11.71 -23.63
CA ILE A 224 0.47 -12.82 -22.84
C ILE A 224 -0.64 -13.83 -22.61
N GLU A 225 -0.35 -15.06 -22.99
CA GLU A 225 -1.24 -16.19 -22.78
C GLU A 225 -0.51 -17.29 -22.02
N VAL A 226 -1.11 -17.69 -20.90
CA VAL A 226 -0.67 -18.83 -20.11
C VAL A 226 -1.86 -19.79 -20.06
N PRO A 227 -1.79 -20.95 -20.73
CA PRO A 227 -2.89 -21.89 -20.80
C PRO A 227 -3.51 -22.17 -19.43
N GLU A 228 -4.83 -22.12 -19.35
CA GLU A 228 -5.64 -22.41 -18.15
C GLU A 228 -5.37 -21.47 -16.93
N LYS A 229 -4.50 -20.46 -17.07
CA LYS A 229 -4.04 -19.63 -15.93
C LYS A 229 -4.27 -18.15 -16.15
N TYR A 230 -3.69 -17.59 -17.21
CA TYR A 230 -3.65 -16.13 -17.43
C TYR A 230 -3.87 -15.75 -18.89
N LYS A 231 -4.60 -14.67 -19.11
CA LYS A 231 -4.65 -13.97 -20.40
C LYS A 231 -4.61 -12.48 -20.16
N LEU A 232 -3.66 -11.82 -20.81
CA LEU A 232 -3.43 -10.38 -20.73
C LEU A 232 -3.23 -9.83 -22.13
N GLN A 233 -3.95 -8.77 -22.46
CA GLN A 233 -3.73 -7.98 -23.66
C GLN A 233 -3.63 -6.52 -23.24
N LEU A 234 -2.54 -5.85 -23.62
CA LEU A 234 -2.25 -4.47 -23.25
C LEU A 234 -1.89 -3.66 -24.47
N GLU A 235 -2.55 -2.52 -24.63
CA GLU A 235 -2.12 -1.49 -25.55
C GLU A 235 -0.97 -0.70 -24.93
N LEU A 236 0.11 -0.53 -25.69
CA LEU A 236 1.30 0.19 -25.28
C LEU A 236 1.06 1.70 -25.38
N PRO A 237 1.50 2.49 -24.38
CA PRO A 237 1.30 3.94 -24.37
C PRO A 237 2.11 4.65 -25.46
N GLU A 238 3.17 4.02 -25.95
CA GLU A 238 4.02 4.51 -27.03
C GLU A 238 4.40 3.34 -27.93
N LEU A 239 4.65 3.63 -29.21
CA LEU A 239 5.12 2.63 -30.16
C LEU A 239 6.51 2.15 -29.75
N VAL A 240 6.71 0.84 -29.74
CA VAL A 240 8.00 0.22 -29.40
C VAL A 240 8.70 -0.37 -30.61
N ASP A 241 10.02 -0.45 -30.51
CA ASP A 241 10.84 -1.21 -31.45
C ASP A 241 10.89 -2.68 -31.01
N GLU A 242 10.18 -3.52 -31.76
CA GLU A 242 10.10 -4.98 -31.58
C GLU A 242 11.49 -5.63 -31.50
N GLU A 243 12.47 -5.17 -32.30
CA GLU A 243 13.81 -5.78 -32.33
C GLU A 243 14.62 -5.49 -31.06
N THR A 244 14.34 -4.36 -30.40
CA THR A 244 15.02 -3.97 -29.16
C THR A 244 14.33 -4.52 -27.91
N THR A 245 13.20 -5.20 -28.08
CA THR A 245 12.40 -5.64 -26.95
C THR A 245 13.01 -6.87 -26.29
N THR A 246 13.08 -6.81 -24.96
CA THR A 246 13.66 -7.86 -24.12
C THR A 246 12.65 -8.29 -23.08
N ALA A 247 12.56 -9.60 -22.81
CA ALA A 247 11.68 -10.16 -21.81
C ALA A 247 12.47 -11.14 -20.92
N VAL A 248 12.34 -10.99 -19.60
CA VAL A 248 13.07 -11.78 -18.59
C VAL A 248 12.09 -12.28 -17.54
N PHE A 249 11.98 -13.60 -17.41
CA PHE A 249 11.17 -14.22 -16.36
C PHE A 249 12.03 -14.56 -15.13
N HIS A 250 11.74 -13.89 -14.01
CA HIS A 250 12.39 -14.13 -12.73
C HIS A 250 11.66 -15.23 -11.96
N LYS A 251 12.08 -16.49 -12.15
CA LYS A 251 11.46 -17.68 -11.50
C LYS A 251 11.27 -17.54 -9.99
N GLY A 252 12.27 -17.02 -9.27
CA GLY A 252 12.21 -16.85 -7.81
C GLY A 252 11.19 -15.81 -7.34
N LYS A 253 10.91 -14.80 -8.16
CA LYS A 253 9.91 -13.75 -7.87
C LYS A 253 8.56 -14.02 -8.53
N ARG A 254 8.49 -14.99 -9.47
CA ARG A 254 7.32 -15.24 -10.33
C ARG A 254 6.88 -14.00 -11.11
N VAL A 255 7.84 -13.23 -11.61
CA VAL A 255 7.61 -11.98 -12.34
C VAL A 255 8.22 -12.06 -13.73
N LEU A 256 7.43 -11.71 -14.75
CA LEU A 256 7.89 -11.43 -16.11
C LEU A 256 8.16 -9.93 -16.25
N PHE A 257 9.38 -9.58 -16.62
CA PHE A 257 9.78 -8.20 -16.87
C PHE A 257 10.05 -8.01 -18.35
N ILE A 258 9.37 -7.05 -18.98
CA ILE A 258 9.49 -6.71 -20.39
C ILE A 258 10.02 -5.28 -20.48
N SER A 259 10.96 -5.07 -21.38
CA SER A 259 11.70 -3.83 -21.54
C SER A 259 11.88 -3.58 -23.03
N ALA A 260 11.25 -2.52 -23.53
CA ALA A 260 11.15 -2.20 -24.96
C ALA A 260 11.53 -0.73 -25.19
N SER A 261 12.36 -0.44 -26.19
CA SER A 261 12.72 0.94 -26.51
C SER A 261 11.60 1.59 -27.31
N CYS A 262 11.30 2.87 -27.03
CA CYS A 262 10.28 3.59 -27.79
C CYS A 262 10.82 3.93 -29.18
N GLN A 263 10.00 3.74 -30.21
CA GLN A 263 10.35 4.13 -31.56
C GLN A 263 10.36 5.65 -31.67
N ALA A 264 11.44 6.21 -32.21
CA ALA A 264 11.51 7.63 -32.49
C ALA A 264 10.40 7.99 -33.50
N ARG A 265 9.54 8.95 -33.14
CA ARG A 265 8.55 9.49 -34.07
C ARG A 265 9.30 10.24 -35.18
N SER A 266 9.48 9.60 -36.33
CA SER A 266 9.95 10.28 -37.52
C SER A 266 8.86 11.27 -37.94
N LEU A 267 9.18 12.57 -37.91
CA LEU A 267 8.36 13.64 -38.46
C LEU A 267 8.17 13.48 -39.98
#